data_AF-A0A6N7BD69-F1
#
_entry.id   AF-A0A6N7BD69-F1
#
_cell.length_a   1.000
_cell.length_b   1.000
_cell.length_c   1.000
_cell.angle_alpha   90.00
_cell.angle_beta   90.00
_cell.angle_gamma   90.00
#
_symmetry.space_group_name_H-M   'P 1'
#
loop_
_entity.id
_entity.type
_entity.pdbx_description
1 polymer ?
#
loop_
_entity_poly.entity_id
_entity_poly.type
_entity_poly.pdbx_seq_one_letter_code
_entity_poly.pdbx_strand_id
1 'polypeptide(L)'
;MKEIAEIELHLYILDRSLLDKEITEEIERRISVDPQLAAELEEINEFYCNYEQTVYEKTQKVFVLTSLSPKLNRPDQITLAAQQSTTTEPSSKYVKTFLSAEKYVIVRMFHNPETKEHEFYVICEDERSVKNAIIRIPFLNKELITNEEGVAIIAEDYIPEDIELIVELQS
;
A
#
# COMPACT_ATOMS: atom_id res chain seq x y z
N MET A 1 -26.71 -35.63 18.92
CA MET A 1 -25.53 -35.24 18.14
C MET A 1 -25.26 -33.78 18.48
N LYS A 2 -24.03 -33.42 18.83
CA LYS A 2 -23.66 -32.00 18.98
C LYS A 2 -23.69 -31.38 17.58
N GLU A 3 -24.33 -30.23 17.47
CA GLU A 3 -24.30 -29.42 16.26
C GLU A 3 -22.90 -28.80 16.17
N ILE A 4 -22.22 -29.00 15.04
CA ILE A 4 -20.91 -28.38 14.78
C ILE A 4 -21.22 -26.99 14.24
N ALA A 5 -20.70 -25.96 14.90
CA ALA A 5 -20.92 -24.59 14.45
C ALA A 5 -20.09 -24.33 13.19
N GLU A 6 -20.60 -23.51 12.28
CA GLU A 6 -19.93 -23.12 11.04
C GLU A 6 -18.49 -22.62 11.30
N ILE A 7 -18.30 -21.78 12.33
CA ILE A 7 -16.98 -21.27 12.73
C ILE A 7 -15.96 -22.38 13.06
N GLU A 8 -16.42 -23.52 13.57
CA GLU A 8 -15.56 -24.65 13.91
C GLU A 8 -15.07 -25.36 12.65
N LEU A 9 -15.88 -25.38 11.57
CA LEU A 9 -15.47 -25.90 10.26
C LEU A 9 -14.40 -25.01 9.61
N HIS A 10 -14.55 -23.68 9.71
CA HIS A 10 -13.53 -22.74 9.24
C HIS A 10 -12.20 -22.90 9.99
N LEU A 11 -12.25 -23.01 11.33
CA LEU A 11 -11.06 -23.25 12.15
C LEU A 11 -10.40 -24.61 11.85
N TYR A 12 -11.18 -25.63 11.50
CA TYR A 12 -10.66 -26.95 11.13
C TYR A 12 -9.78 -26.91 9.87
N ILE A 13 -10.10 -26.01 8.93
CA ILE A 13 -9.33 -25.77 7.72
C ILE A 13 -8.13 -24.84 7.98
N LEU A 14 -8.33 -23.75 8.73
CA LEU A 14 -7.32 -22.71 8.93
C LEU A 14 -6.25 -23.07 9.98
N ASP A 15 -6.66 -23.54 11.16
CA ASP A 15 -5.76 -23.89 12.26
C ASP A 15 -6.44 -24.82 13.28
N ARG A 16 -6.20 -26.13 13.11
CA ARG A 16 -6.76 -27.19 13.97
C ARG A 16 -6.32 -27.10 15.42
N SER A 17 -5.24 -26.38 15.73
CA SER A 17 -4.74 -26.25 17.11
C SER A 17 -5.65 -25.38 17.98
N LEU A 18 -6.50 -24.55 17.35
CA LEU A 18 -7.47 -23.68 18.01
C LEU A 18 -8.80 -24.38 18.31
N LEU A 19 -8.97 -25.63 17.84
CA LEU A 19 -10.16 -26.43 18.09
C LEU A 19 -9.98 -27.35 19.29
N ASP A 20 -11.06 -27.52 20.05
CA ASP A 20 -11.14 -28.56 21.05
C ASP A 20 -11.01 -29.93 20.39
N LYS A 21 -10.21 -30.81 21.01
CA LYS A 21 -9.90 -32.14 20.47
C LYS A 21 -11.15 -32.98 20.16
N GLU A 22 -12.19 -32.86 21.00
CA GLU A 22 -13.47 -33.56 20.79
C GLU A 22 -14.18 -33.13 19.50
N ILE A 23 -14.06 -31.87 19.11
CA ILE A 23 -14.71 -31.30 17.92
C ILE A 23 -13.95 -31.74 16.67
N THR A 24 -12.62 -31.73 16.71
CA THR A 24 -11.76 -32.23 15.64
C THR A 24 -12.04 -33.71 15.34
N GLU A 25 -12.10 -34.55 16.38
CA GLU A 25 -12.39 -35.98 16.23
C GLU A 25 -13.82 -36.23 15.70
N GLU A 26 -14.79 -35.39 16.10
CA GLU A 26 -16.17 -35.49 15.61
C GLU A 26 -16.30 -35.07 14.14
N ILE A 27 -15.60 -34.01 13.71
CA ILE A 27 -15.52 -33.58 12.32
C ILE A 27 -14.91 -34.70 11.46
N GLU A 28 -13.75 -35.24 11.85
CA GLU A 28 -13.06 -36.33 11.11
C GLU A 28 -13.93 -37.58 10.98
N ARG A 29 -14.63 -37.94 12.06
CA ARG A 29 -15.56 -39.06 12.04
C ARG A 29 -16.71 -38.81 11.07
N ARG A 30 -17.32 -37.62 11.09
CA ARG A 30 -18.49 -37.30 10.25
C ARG A 30 -18.14 -37.16 8.77
N ILE A 31 -16.99 -36.61 8.41
CA ILE A 31 -16.55 -36.49 7.01
C ILE A 31 -16.58 -37.85 6.29
N SER A 32 -16.24 -38.93 7.00
CA SER A 32 -16.20 -40.29 6.42
C SER A 32 -17.58 -40.88 6.09
N VAL A 33 -18.66 -40.32 6.63
CA VAL A 33 -20.03 -40.86 6.54
C VAL A 33 -21.07 -39.84 6.06
N ASP A 34 -20.74 -38.55 6.05
CA ASP A 34 -21.63 -37.45 5.68
C ASP A 34 -21.05 -36.71 4.45
N PRO A 35 -21.48 -37.08 3.23
CA PRO A 35 -20.99 -36.46 2.00
C PRO A 35 -21.28 -34.96 1.90
N GLN A 36 -22.32 -34.49 2.59
CA GLN A 36 -22.71 -33.08 2.55
C GLN A 36 -21.71 -32.24 3.35
N LEU A 37 -21.34 -32.71 4.55
CA LEU A 37 -20.30 -32.06 5.36
C LEU A 37 -18.92 -32.10 4.67
N ALA A 38 -18.61 -33.18 3.96
CA ALA A 38 -17.38 -33.28 3.19
C ALA A 38 -17.31 -32.23 2.07
N ALA A 39 -18.41 -32.04 1.32
CA ALA A 39 -18.49 -31.03 0.27
C ALA A 39 -18.39 -29.59 0.85
N GLU A 40 -19.02 -29.34 2.00
CA GLU A 40 -18.96 -28.04 2.69
C GLU A 40 -17.53 -27.69 3.14
N LEU A 41 -16.79 -28.67 3.67
CA LEU A 41 -15.38 -28.46 4.03
C LEU A 41 -14.47 -28.29 2.81
N GLU A 42 -14.78 -28.97 1.70
CA GLU A 42 -14.08 -28.76 0.42
C GLU A 42 -14.32 -27.35 -0.11
N GLU A 43 -15.56 -26.83 -0.05
CA GLU A 43 -15.90 -25.45 -0.42
C GLU A 43 -15.19 -24.43 0.46
N ILE A 44 -15.15 -24.63 1.78
CA ILE A 44 -14.42 -23.76 2.71
C ILE A 44 -12.91 -23.81 2.42
N ASN A 45 -12.36 -24.99 2.12
CA ASN A 45 -10.95 -25.15 1.77
C ASN A 45 -10.63 -24.47 0.43
N GLU A 46 -11.47 -24.64 -0.59
CA GLU A 46 -11.34 -23.92 -1.87
C GLU A 46 -11.44 -22.41 -1.67
N PHE A 47 -12.35 -21.93 -0.81
CA PHE A 47 -12.46 -20.52 -0.45
C PHE A 47 -11.14 -19.99 0.11
N TYR A 48 -10.51 -20.70 1.06
CA TYR A 48 -9.25 -20.26 1.64
C TYR A 48 -8.04 -20.48 0.74
N CYS A 49 -8.00 -21.54 -0.08
CA CYS A 49 -6.97 -21.70 -1.09
C CYS A 49 -7.05 -20.60 -2.16
N ASN A 50 -8.26 -20.24 -2.60
CA ASN A 50 -8.48 -19.11 -3.51
C ASN A 50 -8.18 -17.78 -2.82
N TYR A 51 -8.56 -17.60 -1.55
CA TYR A 51 -8.24 -16.39 -0.79
C TYR A 51 -6.73 -16.25 -0.59
N GLU A 52 -6.03 -17.32 -0.21
CA GLU A 52 -4.56 -17.32 -0.12
C GLU A 52 -3.93 -17.10 -1.49
N GLN A 53 -4.44 -17.69 -2.58
CA GLN A 53 -3.96 -17.37 -3.92
C GLN A 53 -4.23 -15.91 -4.29
N THR A 54 -5.36 -15.33 -3.90
CA THR A 54 -5.70 -13.91 -4.16
C THR A 54 -4.92 -12.95 -3.25
N VAL A 55 -4.51 -13.40 -2.07
CA VAL A 55 -3.71 -12.61 -1.11
C VAL A 55 -2.22 -12.74 -1.40
N TYR A 56 -1.75 -13.91 -1.87
CA TYR A 56 -0.38 -14.13 -2.36
C TYR A 56 -0.18 -13.60 -3.78
N GLU A 57 -1.22 -13.48 -4.58
CA GLU A 57 -1.23 -12.65 -5.80
C GLU A 57 -1.43 -11.17 -5.42
N LYS A 58 -0.36 -10.58 -4.86
CA LYS A 58 -0.10 -9.13 -4.84
C LYS A 58 -1.24 -8.25 -4.34
N THR A 59 -1.26 -7.96 -3.04
CA THR A 59 -1.78 -6.66 -2.58
C THR A 59 -0.76 -5.55 -2.87
N GLN A 60 -0.46 -5.33 -4.15
CA GLN A 60 0.12 -4.08 -4.62
C GLN A 60 -0.85 -2.96 -4.21
N LYS A 61 -0.45 -2.15 -3.23
CA LYS A 61 -1.28 -1.02 -2.78
C LYS A 61 -1.03 0.11 -3.78
N VAL A 62 -1.88 0.17 -4.80
CA VAL A 62 -1.86 1.20 -5.85
C VAL A 62 -2.65 2.42 -5.37
N PHE A 63 -2.05 3.60 -5.44
CA PHE A 63 -2.64 4.87 -5.05
C PHE A 63 -2.57 5.87 -6.20
N VAL A 64 -3.71 6.45 -6.56
CA VAL A 64 -3.74 7.63 -7.45
C VAL A 64 -3.55 8.86 -6.59
N LEU A 65 -2.52 9.65 -6.89
CA LEU A 65 -2.20 10.86 -6.17
C LEU A 65 -2.57 12.09 -6.98
N THR A 66 -3.25 13.01 -6.30
CA THR A 66 -3.60 14.30 -6.87
C THR A 66 -2.69 15.37 -6.31
N SER A 67 -2.35 16.33 -7.17
CA SER A 67 -1.62 17.53 -6.78
C SER A 67 -2.39 18.33 -5.74
N LEU A 68 -1.79 18.60 -4.57
CA LEU A 68 -2.29 19.63 -3.67
C LEU A 68 -2.09 21.00 -4.32
N SER A 69 -3.18 21.69 -4.63
CA SER A 69 -3.12 23.09 -5.03
C SER A 69 -2.44 23.88 -3.92
N PRO A 70 -1.45 24.74 -4.21
CA PRO A 70 -0.89 25.63 -3.20
C PRO A 70 -2.04 26.44 -2.62
N LYS A 71 -2.29 26.31 -1.32
CA LYS A 71 -3.22 27.22 -0.65
C LYS A 71 -2.68 28.62 -0.90
N LEU A 72 -3.45 29.44 -1.62
CA LEU A 72 -3.20 30.87 -1.72
C LEU A 72 -2.88 31.37 -0.31
N ASN A 73 -1.69 31.94 -0.13
CA ASN A 73 -1.27 32.54 1.14
C ASN A 73 -2.35 33.51 1.59
N ARG A 74 -3.19 33.08 2.53
CA ARG A 74 -4.15 33.98 3.15
C ARG A 74 -3.37 34.80 4.17
N PRO A 75 -3.59 36.13 4.23
CA PRO A 75 -2.84 37.01 5.12
C PRO A 75 -2.91 36.59 6.60
N ASP A 76 -3.92 35.79 6.99
CA ASP A 76 -4.17 35.36 8.36
C ASP A 76 -3.61 33.97 8.70
N GLN A 77 -2.83 33.34 7.83
CA GLN A 77 -2.30 32.01 8.08
C GLN A 77 -1.06 32.07 8.99
N ILE A 78 -1.17 31.47 10.18
CA ILE A 78 -0.05 31.32 11.12
C ILE A 78 0.95 30.32 10.54
N THR A 79 2.08 30.81 10.05
CA THR A 79 3.21 29.96 9.65
C THR A 79 3.96 29.51 10.90
N LEU A 80 4.01 28.19 11.16
CA LEU A 80 4.77 27.65 12.29
C LEU A 80 6.26 27.98 12.10
N ALA A 81 6.89 28.56 13.13
CA ALA A 81 8.25 29.12 13.11
C ALA A 81 9.39 28.08 12.94
N ALA A 82 9.09 26.81 12.65
CA ALA A 82 10.11 25.79 12.39
C ALA A 82 10.80 25.94 11.01
N GLN A 83 10.45 26.98 10.24
CA GLN A 83 11.08 27.32 8.95
C GLN A 83 12.38 28.14 9.11
N GLN A 84 13.09 27.99 10.22
CA GLN A 84 14.44 28.54 10.39
C GLN A 84 15.40 27.42 10.78
N SER A 85 15.72 26.57 9.81
CA SER A 85 16.92 25.76 9.85
C SER A 85 17.97 26.46 8.99
N THR A 86 18.86 27.20 9.65
CA THR A 86 20.19 27.56 9.13
C THR A 86 20.88 26.28 8.67
N THR A 87 20.75 25.98 7.39
CA THR A 87 21.38 24.86 6.71
C THR A 87 21.52 25.33 5.28
N THR A 88 22.73 25.18 4.73
CA THR A 88 23.06 25.33 3.30
C THR A 88 21.82 25.18 2.43
N GLU A 89 21.45 26.22 1.68
CA GLU A 89 20.27 26.18 0.80
C GLU A 89 20.28 24.84 0.05
N PRO A 90 19.25 24.00 0.22
CA PRO A 90 19.18 22.78 -0.56
C PRO A 90 19.22 23.19 -2.04
N SER A 91 20.14 22.61 -2.81
CA SER A 91 20.22 22.84 -4.26
C SER A 91 18.87 22.58 -4.92
N SER A 92 18.13 21.60 -4.38
CA SER A 92 16.79 21.23 -4.82
C SER A 92 15.71 22.20 -4.31
N LYS A 93 14.95 22.77 -5.26
CA LYS A 93 13.79 23.65 -5.01
C LYS A 93 12.53 22.82 -4.89
N TYR A 94 11.72 23.06 -3.86
CA TYR A 94 10.40 22.44 -3.74
C TYR A 94 9.49 22.84 -4.91
N VAL A 95 8.88 21.86 -5.55
CA VAL A 95 7.93 22.05 -6.66
C VAL A 95 6.50 21.85 -6.16
N LYS A 96 6.18 20.66 -5.64
CA LYS A 96 4.80 20.27 -5.36
C LYS A 96 4.69 19.09 -4.40
N THR A 97 3.50 18.93 -3.80
CA THR A 97 3.11 17.77 -3.01
C THR A 97 1.91 17.09 -3.65
N PHE A 98 1.96 15.75 -3.73
CA PHE A 98 0.88 14.88 -4.17
C PHE A 98 0.37 14.06 -2.99
N LEU A 99 -0.93 13.83 -2.94
CA LEU A 99 -1.56 13.14 -1.82
C LEU A 99 -2.62 12.15 -2.33
N SER A 100 -2.68 10.98 -1.70
CA SER A 100 -3.74 9.98 -1.93
C SER A 100 -4.98 10.35 -1.12
N ALA A 101 -6.16 10.18 -1.72
CA ALA A 101 -7.44 10.41 -1.03
C ALA A 101 -7.77 9.34 0.02
N GLU A 102 -7.20 8.14 -0.12
CA GLU A 102 -7.63 6.95 0.63
C GLU A 102 -6.69 6.55 1.78
N LYS A 103 -5.41 6.93 1.72
CA LYS A 103 -4.38 6.69 2.75
C LYS A 103 -3.38 7.83 2.80
N TYR A 104 -2.66 8.00 3.91
CA TYR A 104 -1.59 9.00 4.06
C TYR A 104 -0.32 8.64 3.28
N VAL A 105 -0.42 8.46 1.95
CA VAL A 105 0.74 8.45 1.04
C VAL A 105 0.90 9.85 0.48
N ILE A 106 2.07 10.43 0.71
CA ILE A 106 2.44 11.78 0.30
C ILE A 106 3.67 11.65 -0.59
N VAL A 107 3.65 12.28 -1.76
CA VAL A 107 4.85 12.43 -2.58
C VAL A 107 5.24 13.89 -2.63
N ARG A 108 6.47 14.22 -2.25
CA ARG A 108 7.03 15.56 -2.43
C ARG A 108 7.99 15.56 -3.60
N MET A 109 7.79 16.50 -4.51
CA MET A 109 8.61 16.70 -5.68
C MET A 109 9.52 17.91 -5.50
N PHE A 110 10.81 17.70 -5.72
CA PHE A 110 11.82 18.75 -5.74
C PHE A 110 12.52 18.78 -7.09
N HIS A 111 13.01 19.94 -7.50
CA HIS A 111 13.76 20.15 -8.73
C HIS A 111 15.15 20.68 -8.41
N ASN A 112 16.19 19.97 -8.82
CA ASN A 112 17.55 20.45 -8.76
C ASN A 112 17.87 21.22 -10.06
N PRO A 113 18.04 22.56 -10.01
CA PRO A 113 18.30 23.36 -11.19
C PRO A 113 19.71 23.16 -11.76
N GLU A 114 20.66 22.64 -10.97
CA GLU A 114 22.03 22.39 -11.43
C GLU A 114 22.11 21.11 -12.27
N THR A 115 21.46 20.03 -11.81
CA THR A 115 21.45 18.74 -12.50
C THR A 115 20.27 18.58 -13.46
N LYS A 116 19.28 19.48 -13.38
CA LYS A 116 17.99 19.41 -14.07
C LYS A 116 17.21 18.13 -13.75
N GLU A 117 17.36 17.64 -12.54
CA GLU A 117 16.68 16.42 -12.08
C GLU A 117 15.46 16.77 -11.23
N HIS A 118 14.49 15.87 -11.25
CA HIS A 118 13.35 15.89 -10.35
C HIS A 118 13.42 14.71 -9.39
N GLU A 119 13.30 15.01 -8.10
CA GLU A 119 13.35 14.04 -7.00
C GLU A 119 11.94 13.87 -6.42
N PHE A 120 11.46 12.65 -6.35
CA PHE A 120 10.17 12.27 -5.78
C PHE A 120 10.39 11.52 -4.47
N TYR A 121 10.04 12.15 -3.37
CA TYR A 121 10.11 11.59 -2.03
C TYR A 121 8.76 10.98 -1.65
N VAL A 122 8.69 9.67 -1.55
CA VAL A 122 7.51 8.94 -1.09
C VAL A 122 7.53 8.87 0.44
N ILE A 123 6.46 9.34 1.06
CA ILE A 123 6.28 9.37 2.51
C ILE A 123 4.97 8.65 2.81
N CYS A 124 5.01 7.65 3.70
CA CYS A 124 3.81 7.02 4.24
C CYS A 124 4.03 6.63 5.70
N GLU A 125 2.97 6.20 6.38
CA GLU A 125 3.05 5.82 7.80
C GLU A 125 3.95 4.60 8.07
N ASP A 126 4.11 3.71 7.08
CA ASP A 126 4.99 2.55 7.16
C ASP A 126 6.26 2.78 6.34
N GLU A 127 7.36 3.13 7.01
CA GLU A 127 8.67 3.38 6.37
C GLU A 127 9.18 2.18 5.55
N ARG A 128 8.75 0.95 5.84
CA ARG A 128 9.20 -0.22 5.05
C ARG A 128 8.56 -0.25 3.68
N SER A 129 7.34 0.28 3.57
CA SER A 129 6.55 0.30 2.34
C SER A 129 7.09 1.32 1.32
N VAL A 130 7.91 2.30 1.73
CA VAL A 130 8.43 3.33 0.80
C VAL A 130 9.63 2.86 -0.01
N LYS A 131 10.32 1.82 0.44
CA LYS A 131 11.43 1.19 -0.28
C LYS A 131 10.89 0.41 -1.48
N ASN A 132 11.52 0.58 -2.65
CA ASN A 132 11.10 -0.06 -3.90
C ASN A 132 9.65 0.25 -4.32
N ALA A 133 9.06 1.34 -3.80
CA ALA A 133 7.79 1.85 -4.28
C ALA A 133 7.93 2.23 -5.75
N ILE A 134 6.91 1.90 -6.55
CA ILE A 134 6.89 2.22 -7.98
C ILE A 134 6.06 3.48 -8.15
N ILE A 135 6.67 4.53 -8.68
CA ILE A 135 6.00 5.77 -9.07
C ILE A 135 5.79 5.72 -10.58
N ARG A 136 4.56 5.70 -11.03
CA ARG A 136 4.20 5.84 -12.44
C ARG A 136 3.78 7.29 -12.71
N ILE A 137 4.32 7.84 -13.81
CA ILE A 137 3.96 9.16 -14.35
C ILE A 137 3.28 8.91 -15.70
N PRO A 138 1.94 8.78 -15.75
CA PRO A 138 1.23 8.35 -16.97
C PRO A 138 1.51 9.24 -18.18
N PHE A 139 1.55 10.56 -17.99
CA PHE A 139 1.83 11.54 -19.05
C PHE A 139 3.18 11.30 -19.75
N LEU A 140 4.18 10.80 -19.01
CA LEU A 140 5.51 10.53 -19.54
C LEU A 140 5.71 9.07 -19.96
N ASN A 141 4.72 8.20 -19.73
CA ASN A 141 4.85 6.75 -19.87
C ASN A 141 6.13 6.21 -19.17
N LYS A 142 6.39 6.69 -17.95
CA LYS A 142 7.57 6.35 -17.17
C LYS A 142 7.20 5.74 -15.83
N GLU A 143 8.01 4.77 -15.43
CA GLU A 143 7.98 4.15 -14.12
C GLU A 143 9.33 4.38 -13.45
N LEU A 144 9.29 4.79 -12.19
CA LEU A 144 10.46 5.03 -11.35
C LEU A 144 10.35 4.14 -10.11
N ILE A 145 11.48 3.64 -9.64
CA ILE A 145 11.55 2.81 -8.43
C ILE A 145 12.31 3.61 -7.38
N THR A 146 11.74 3.71 -6.18
CA THR A 146 12.39 4.40 -5.07
C THR A 146 13.55 3.58 -4.49
N ASN A 147 14.56 4.30 -4.02
CA ASN A 147 15.67 3.72 -3.27
C ASN A 147 15.28 3.34 -1.83
N GLU A 148 16.25 2.95 -1.02
CA GLU A 148 16.10 2.63 0.42
C GLU A 148 15.52 3.78 1.26
N GLU A 149 15.66 5.02 0.79
CA GLU A 149 15.20 6.24 1.46
C GLU A 149 13.83 6.71 0.93
N GLY A 150 13.20 5.95 0.03
CA GLY A 150 11.91 6.33 -0.57
C GLY A 150 12.03 7.40 -1.66
N VAL A 151 13.21 7.59 -2.26
CA VAL A 151 13.49 8.60 -3.28
C VAL A 151 13.60 7.99 -4.66
N ALA A 152 12.88 8.55 -5.62
CA ALA A 152 13.00 8.26 -7.04
C ALA A 152 13.45 9.51 -7.80
N ILE A 153 14.36 9.36 -8.77
CA ILE A 153 14.96 10.48 -9.51
C ILE A 153 14.68 10.32 -11.00
N ILE A 154 14.37 11.43 -11.67
CA ILE A 154 14.25 11.48 -13.12
C ILE A 154 14.99 12.72 -13.69
N ALA A 155 15.80 12.51 -14.71
CA ALA A 155 16.38 13.60 -15.49
C ALA A 155 15.40 14.00 -16.59
N GLU A 156 14.62 15.06 -16.34
CA GLU A 156 13.68 15.64 -17.31
C GLU A 156 13.73 17.15 -17.25
N ASP A 157 13.81 17.79 -18.42
CA ASP A 157 13.87 19.25 -18.54
C ASP A 157 12.59 19.94 -18.05
N TYR A 158 11.43 19.28 -18.15
CA TYR A 158 10.15 19.85 -17.73
C TYR A 158 9.14 18.77 -17.34
N ILE A 159 8.50 18.96 -16.19
CA ILE A 159 7.35 18.17 -15.73
C ILE A 159 6.21 19.17 -15.50
N PRO A 160 5.03 18.97 -16.14
CA PRO A 160 3.93 19.92 -16.02
C PRO A 160 3.40 20.01 -14.59
N GLU A 161 2.75 21.14 -14.26
CA GLU A 161 2.21 21.33 -12.91
C GLU A 161 1.01 20.41 -12.64
N ASP A 162 0.21 20.08 -13.64
CA ASP A 162 -1.03 19.29 -13.57
C ASP A 162 -0.80 17.78 -13.75
N ILE A 163 0.36 17.27 -13.32
CA ILE A 163 0.64 15.83 -13.38
C ILE A 163 -0.16 15.02 -12.35
N GLU A 164 -0.57 13.84 -12.78
CA GLU A 164 -1.05 12.76 -11.94
C GLU A 164 0.11 11.79 -11.66
N LEU A 165 0.18 11.27 -10.43
CA LEU A 165 1.11 10.21 -10.07
C LEU A 165 0.32 8.98 -9.62
N ILE A 166 0.78 7.80 -9.99
CA ILE A 166 0.29 6.55 -9.44
C ILE A 166 1.42 5.92 -8.65
N VAL A 167 1.21 5.64 -7.37
CA VAL A 167 2.22 5.02 -6.50
C VAL A 167 1.79 3.64 -6.10
N GLU A 168 2.67 2.67 -6.28
CA GLU A 168 2.47 1.29 -5.89
C GLU A 168 3.47 0.94 -4.78
N LEU A 169 2.98 0.69 -3.57
CA LEU A 169 3.83 0.27 -2.45
C LEU A 169 4.01 -1.25 -2.48
N GLN A 170 5.25 -1.70 -2.25
CA GLN A 170 5.56 -3.12 -2.07
C GLN A 170 5.43 -3.48 -0.59
N SER A 171 4.74 -4.59 -0.30
CA SER A 171 4.52 -5.14 1.05
C SER A 171 5.59 -6.15 1.46
#